data_AF-A0AAN0M720-F1
#
_entry.id   AF-A0AAN0M720-F1
#
_cell.length_a   1.000
_cell.length_b   1.000
_cell.length_c   1.000
_cell.angle_alpha   90.00
_cell.angle_beta   90.00
_cell.angle_gamma   90.00
#
_symmetry.space_group_name_H-M   'P 1'
#
loop_
_entity.id
_entity.type
_entity.pdbx_description
1 polymer ?
#
loop_
_entity_poly.entity_id
_entity_poly.type
_entity_poly.pdbx_seq_one_letter_code
_entity_poly.pdbx_strand_id
1 'polypeptide(L)'
;MSRKDANISGAMYTGTSLTGELGLPPSRDPQDALKQVREGYFERFDMVWFPSYGFANSYAFMVTREFSETHSITKVSQLEELAPSLRAGLTHHGWIAKAMVTPTLRLNMVLILAQCTQWRLA
;
A
#
# COMPACT_ATOMS: atom_id res chain seq x y z
N MET A 1 -21.19 9.80 -1.42
CA MET A 1 -21.85 10.71 -0.46
C MET A 1 -22.31 12.04 -1.08
N SER A 2 -21.70 12.57 -2.14
CA SER A 2 -22.11 13.84 -2.79
C SER A 2 -23.59 13.92 -3.24
N ARG A 3 -24.22 12.80 -3.60
CA ARG A 3 -25.66 12.71 -3.93
C ARG A 3 -26.61 12.69 -2.72
N LYS A 4 -26.07 12.69 -1.49
CA LYS A 4 -26.78 12.58 -0.19
C LYS A 4 -27.48 11.24 0.08
N ASP A 5 -27.27 10.23 -0.76
CA ASP A 5 -27.83 8.87 -0.60
C ASP A 5 -27.19 8.04 0.54
N ALA A 6 -26.17 8.55 1.24
CA ALA A 6 -25.47 7.84 2.31
C ALA A 6 -24.81 8.81 3.32
N ASN A 7 -24.88 8.48 4.60
CA ASN A 7 -24.31 9.30 5.69
C ASN A 7 -22.88 8.90 6.11
N ILE A 8 -22.49 7.64 5.91
CA ILE A 8 -21.18 7.09 6.31
C ILE A 8 -20.64 6.24 5.16
N SER A 9 -19.34 6.37 4.87
CA SER A 9 -18.60 5.47 3.98
C SER A 9 -17.88 4.38 4.78
N GLY A 10 -17.57 3.26 4.14
CA GLY A 10 -16.72 2.22 4.72
C GLY A 10 -15.25 2.65 4.84
N ALA A 11 -14.35 1.69 5.07
CA ALA A 11 -12.92 1.96 5.12
C ALA A 11 -12.42 2.58 3.79
N MET A 12 -11.84 3.78 3.86
CA MET A 12 -11.28 4.50 2.72
C MET A 12 -9.76 4.67 2.88
N TYR A 13 -9.06 4.87 1.75
CA TYR A 13 -7.60 4.92 1.72
C TYR A 13 -7.11 6.35 1.55
N THR A 14 -6.28 6.83 2.48
CA THR A 14 -5.78 8.22 2.47
C THR A 14 -5.06 8.56 1.16
N GLY A 15 -4.23 7.67 0.62
CA GLY A 15 -3.55 7.91 -0.66
C GLY A 15 -4.49 8.07 -1.87
N THR A 16 -5.55 7.26 -1.93
CA THR A 16 -6.59 7.38 -2.97
C THR A 16 -7.32 8.70 -2.82
N SER A 17 -7.82 9.01 -1.62
CA SER A 17 -8.63 10.20 -1.37
C SER A 17 -7.84 11.51 -1.45
N LEU A 18 -6.53 11.47 -1.19
CA LEU A 18 -5.63 12.61 -1.37
C LEU A 18 -5.44 12.97 -2.85
N THR A 19 -5.15 11.97 -3.69
CA THR A 19 -4.83 12.19 -5.12
C THR A 19 -6.04 12.19 -6.05
N GLY A 20 -7.10 11.45 -5.69
CA GLY A 20 -8.34 11.32 -6.45
C GLY A 20 -9.33 12.44 -6.08
N GLU A 21 -10.06 12.28 -4.98
CA GLU A 21 -11.12 13.21 -4.58
C GLU A 21 -10.63 14.62 -4.24
N LEU A 22 -9.44 14.76 -3.62
CA LEU A 22 -8.87 16.07 -3.29
C LEU A 22 -7.94 16.65 -4.37
N GLY A 23 -7.45 15.83 -5.31
CA GLY A 23 -6.53 16.28 -6.37
C GLY A 23 -5.19 16.85 -5.84
N LEU A 24 -4.79 16.50 -4.62
CA LEU A 24 -3.55 16.93 -3.98
C LEU A 24 -2.38 16.02 -4.37
N PRO A 25 -1.12 16.51 -4.30
CA PRO A 25 0.04 15.67 -4.56
C PRO A 25 0.14 14.49 -3.57
N PRO A 26 0.65 13.32 -3.99
CA PRO A 26 0.80 12.17 -3.11
C PRO A 26 1.84 12.43 -2.02
N SER A 27 1.46 12.26 -0.75
CA SER A 27 2.41 12.22 0.36
C SER A 27 2.91 10.80 0.66
N ARG A 28 4.15 10.71 1.14
CA ARG A 28 4.80 9.45 1.55
C ARG A 28 4.78 9.24 3.07
N ASP A 29 4.43 10.27 3.83
CA ASP A 29 4.22 10.19 5.28
C ASP A 29 2.73 9.89 5.57
N PRO A 30 2.40 8.78 6.25
CA PRO A 30 1.03 8.44 6.61
C PRO A 30 0.31 9.49 7.47
N GLN A 31 1.02 10.22 8.33
CA GLN A 31 0.43 11.22 9.23
C GLN A 31 0.09 12.50 8.48
N ASP A 32 1.00 12.97 7.63
CA ASP A 32 0.75 14.10 6.72
C ASP A 32 -0.38 13.79 5.73
N ALA A 33 -0.37 12.62 5.10
CA ALA A 33 -1.46 12.18 4.22
C ALA A 33 -2.82 12.14 4.96
N LEU A 34 -2.85 11.64 6.20
CA LEU A 34 -4.07 11.63 7.02
C LEU A 34 -4.51 13.05 7.39
N LYS A 35 -3.58 13.95 7.77
CA LYS A 35 -3.87 15.35 8.09
C LYS A 35 -4.51 16.07 6.89
N GLN A 36 -3.86 16.04 5.73
CA GLN A 36 -4.35 16.68 4.52
C GLN A 36 -5.72 16.14 4.06
N VAL A 37 -5.95 14.83 4.20
CA VAL A 37 -7.26 14.22 3.89
C VAL A 37 -8.34 14.66 4.89
N ARG A 38 -8.04 14.70 6.19
CA ARG A 38 -9.00 15.16 7.21
C ARG A 38 -9.39 16.63 7.01
N GLU A 39 -8.41 17.49 6.75
CA GLU A 39 -8.63 18.92 6.49
C GLU A 39 -9.41 19.12 5.17
N GLY A 40 -8.95 18.52 4.07
CA GLY A 40 -9.58 18.67 2.76
C GLY A 40 -11.01 18.13 2.66
N TYR A 41 -11.34 17.02 3.36
CA TYR A 41 -12.72 16.50 3.38
C TYR A 41 -13.67 17.38 4.20
N PHE A 42 -13.18 17.97 5.28
CA PHE A 42 -13.97 18.91 6.06
C PHE A 42 -14.21 20.20 5.26
N GLU A 43 -13.14 20.83 4.74
CA GLU A 43 -13.22 22.10 4.01
C GLU A 43 -14.05 22.05 2.73
N ARG A 44 -13.95 20.95 1.95
CA ARG A 44 -14.59 20.86 0.63
C ARG A 44 -15.95 20.18 0.61
N PHE A 45 -16.22 19.31 1.59
CA PHE A 45 -17.40 18.43 1.56
C PHE A 45 -18.22 18.42 2.85
N ASP A 46 -17.78 19.13 3.90
CA ASP A 46 -18.38 19.07 5.25
C ASP A 46 -18.43 17.63 5.80
N MET A 47 -17.35 16.87 5.57
CA MET A 47 -17.25 15.45 5.94
C MET A 47 -16.17 15.23 7.00
N VAL A 48 -16.55 14.58 8.11
CA VAL A 48 -15.63 14.18 9.16
C VAL A 48 -14.94 12.87 8.78
N TRP A 49 -13.61 12.92 8.67
CA TRP A 49 -12.77 11.74 8.44
C TRP A 49 -12.22 11.19 9.78
N PHE A 50 -12.53 9.92 10.06
CA PHE A 50 -12.22 9.23 11.31
C PHE A 50 -10.74 8.78 11.43
N PRO A 51 -10.26 8.45 12.65
CA PRO A 51 -8.89 7.95 12.85
C PRO A 51 -8.57 6.70 12.01
N SER A 52 -7.31 6.56 11.61
CA SER A 52 -6.81 5.38 10.89
C SER A 52 -6.70 4.15 11.81
N TYR A 53 -6.91 2.95 11.24
CA TYR A 53 -6.70 1.66 11.91
C TYR A 53 -5.23 1.33 12.20
N GLY A 54 -4.28 2.17 11.79
CA GLY A 54 -2.86 2.02 12.13
C GLY A 54 -2.05 1.04 11.28
N PHE A 55 -2.61 0.54 10.17
CA PHE A 55 -1.89 -0.29 9.19
C PHE A 55 -1.88 0.36 7.79
N ALA A 56 -0.86 0.04 6.99
CA ALA A 56 -0.73 0.51 5.62
C ALA A 56 -1.12 -0.61 4.64
N ASN A 57 -2.27 -0.47 3.98
CA ASN A 57 -2.61 -1.26 2.79
C ASN A 57 -1.93 -0.63 1.57
N SER A 58 -0.66 -0.97 1.37
CA SER A 58 0.16 -0.53 0.24
C SER A 58 0.93 -1.71 -0.34
N TYR A 59 1.48 -1.54 -1.54
CA TYR A 59 2.28 -2.57 -2.19
C TYR A 59 3.55 -2.85 -1.40
N ALA A 60 3.73 -4.11 -1.00
CA ALA A 60 4.90 -4.60 -0.29
C ALA A 60 5.35 -5.94 -0.88
N PHE A 61 6.66 -6.17 -0.89
CA PHE A 61 7.22 -7.48 -1.17
C PHE A 61 7.11 -8.37 0.08
N MET A 62 6.71 -9.63 -0.10
CA MET A 62 6.52 -10.58 1.00
C MET A 62 7.28 -11.87 0.74
N VAL A 63 8.13 -12.24 1.71
CA VAL A 63 8.86 -13.52 1.76
C VAL A 63 8.16 -14.49 2.73
N THR A 64 8.54 -15.77 2.71
CA THR A 64 8.08 -16.71 3.75
C THR A 64 8.67 -16.33 5.11
N ARG A 65 7.98 -16.69 6.21
CA ARG A 65 8.46 -16.43 7.57
C ARG A 65 9.84 -17.06 7.80
N GLU A 66 9.98 -18.34 7.45
CA GLU A 66 11.24 -19.10 7.52
C GLU A 66 12.40 -18.38 6.83
N PHE A 67 12.17 -17.80 5.64
CA PHE A 67 13.19 -17.04 4.91
C PHE A 67 13.53 -15.71 5.61
N SER A 68 12.53 -14.99 6.11
CA SER A 68 12.73 -13.75 6.89
C SER A 68 13.53 -14.01 8.17
N GLU A 69 13.23 -15.10 8.89
CA GLU A 69 13.91 -15.50 10.12
C GLU A 69 15.35 -15.96 9.82
N THR A 70 15.55 -16.83 8.82
CA THR A 70 16.88 -17.35 8.43
C THR A 70 17.84 -16.25 7.98
N HIS A 71 17.34 -15.24 7.26
CA HIS A 71 18.15 -14.16 6.70
C HIS A 71 18.01 -12.82 7.45
N SER A 72 17.30 -12.77 8.58
CA SER A 72 17.05 -11.56 9.39
C SER A 72 16.50 -10.36 8.58
N ILE A 73 15.58 -10.65 7.65
CA ILE A 73 15.02 -9.64 6.73
C ILE A 73 13.82 -8.95 7.36
N THR A 74 13.92 -7.63 7.51
CA THR A 74 12.86 -6.72 7.97
C THR A 74 12.57 -5.58 6.99
N LYS A 75 13.49 -5.29 6.06
CA LYS A 75 13.40 -4.20 5.09
C LYS A 75 13.71 -4.69 3.67
N VAL A 76 13.05 -4.08 2.68
CA VAL A 76 13.28 -4.38 1.25
C VAL A 76 14.74 -4.18 0.82
N SER A 77 15.46 -3.23 1.42
CA SER A 77 16.89 -2.98 1.11
C SER A 77 17.79 -4.16 1.48
N GLN A 78 17.43 -4.98 2.48
CA GLN A 78 18.21 -6.17 2.85
C GLN A 78 18.08 -7.31 1.83
N LEU A 79 17.14 -7.21 0.88
CA LEU A 79 17.02 -8.16 -0.22
C LEU A 79 18.04 -7.91 -1.34
N GLU A 80 18.75 -6.78 -1.35
CA GLU A 80 19.70 -6.41 -2.41
C GLU A 80 20.88 -7.38 -2.50
N GLU A 81 21.52 -7.70 -1.37
CA GLU A 81 22.64 -8.64 -1.30
C GLU A 81 22.24 -10.06 -1.72
N LEU A 82 20.98 -10.44 -1.44
CA LEU A 82 20.44 -11.76 -1.75
C LEU A 82 19.88 -11.83 -3.18
N ALA A 83 19.56 -10.69 -3.79
CA ALA A 83 18.87 -10.53 -5.09
C ALA A 83 19.38 -11.45 -6.22
N PRO A 84 20.70 -11.72 -6.39
CA PRO A 84 21.21 -12.58 -7.46
C PRO A 84 20.74 -14.05 -7.37
N SER A 85 20.48 -14.53 -6.15
CA SER A 85 19.91 -15.87 -5.90
C SER A 85 18.39 -15.84 -5.76
N LEU A 86 17.80 -14.64 -5.67
CA LEU A 86 16.50 -14.40 -5.05
C LEU A 86 15.33 -14.26 -6.01
N ARG A 87 14.22 -13.81 -5.42
CA ARG A 87 12.84 -14.20 -5.65
C ARG A 87 11.89 -12.98 -5.55
N ALA A 88 10.85 -12.85 -6.42
CA ALA A 88 9.77 -11.80 -6.55
C ALA A 88 8.67 -12.10 -7.65
N GLY A 89 7.83 -13.15 -7.55
CA GLY A 89 6.80 -13.46 -8.54
C GLY A 89 5.75 -12.35 -8.67
N LEU A 90 5.49 -11.85 -9.89
CA LEU A 90 4.69 -10.64 -10.16
C LEU A 90 3.42 -10.96 -10.96
N THR A 91 2.29 -10.34 -10.62
CA THR A 91 0.97 -10.64 -11.22
C THR A 91 0.53 -9.69 -12.35
N HIS A 92 1.22 -8.56 -12.57
CA HIS A 92 0.78 -7.55 -13.55
C HIS A 92 1.95 -6.88 -14.28
N HIS A 93 1.81 -6.77 -15.60
CA HIS A 93 2.79 -6.19 -16.55
C HIS A 93 3.32 -4.78 -16.16
N GLY A 94 2.54 -3.92 -15.51
CA GLY A 94 2.98 -2.60 -15.06
C GLY A 94 4.10 -2.62 -13.99
N TRP A 95 4.23 -3.72 -13.24
CA TRP A 95 5.34 -3.92 -12.31
C TRP A 95 6.61 -4.38 -13.03
N ILE A 96 6.47 -5.19 -14.07
CA ILE A 96 7.59 -5.66 -14.89
C ILE A 96 8.31 -4.47 -15.54
N ALA A 97 7.57 -3.51 -16.11
CA ALA A 97 8.13 -2.31 -16.70
C ALA A 97 8.92 -1.41 -15.71
N LYS A 98 8.54 -1.39 -14.42
CA LYS A 98 9.30 -0.67 -13.36
C LYS A 98 10.46 -1.48 -12.78
N ALA A 99 10.36 -2.81 -12.75
CA ALA A 99 11.44 -3.70 -12.29
C ALA A 99 12.57 -3.86 -13.32
N MET A 100 12.29 -3.63 -14.61
CA MET A 100 13.25 -3.75 -15.72
C MET A 100 14.39 -2.71 -15.73
N VAL A 101 14.49 -1.82 -14.75
CA VAL A 101 15.70 -0.98 -14.53
C VAL A 101 16.89 -1.83 -14.06
N THR A 102 16.65 -3.06 -13.59
CA THR A 102 17.68 -4.07 -13.27
C THR A 102 17.42 -5.37 -14.05
N PRO A 103 18.23 -5.74 -15.06
CA PRO A 103 17.88 -6.78 -16.05
C PRO A 103 17.80 -8.25 -15.58
N THR A 104 18.11 -8.56 -14.31
CA THR A 104 18.58 -9.90 -13.93
C THR A 104 17.81 -10.60 -12.80
N LEU A 105 16.65 -10.09 -12.40
CA LEU A 105 15.84 -10.73 -11.35
C LEU A 105 14.86 -11.78 -11.95
N ARG A 106 15.04 -13.08 -11.63
CA ARG A 106 14.09 -14.20 -11.95
C ARG A 106 13.61 -14.92 -10.69
N LEU A 107 12.29 -15.12 -10.49
CA LEU A 107 11.75 -14.71 -9.18
C LEU A 107 10.59 -15.58 -8.54
N ASN A 108 10.72 -16.02 -7.25
CA ASN A 108 9.75 -16.79 -6.38
C ASN A 108 9.23 -16.10 -5.07
N MET A 109 9.12 -14.77 -4.96
CA MET A 109 8.65 -14.08 -3.73
C MET A 109 7.32 -13.42 -4.09
N VAL A 110 6.21 -13.91 -3.59
CA VAL A 110 4.93 -13.55 -4.21
C VAL A 110 4.61 -12.08 -3.90
N LEU A 111 4.66 -11.21 -4.91
CA LEU A 111 4.06 -9.88 -4.85
C LEU A 111 2.54 -10.09 -4.93
N ILE A 112 1.97 -10.53 -3.82
CA ILE A 112 0.53 -10.52 -3.62
C ILE A 112 0.13 -9.06 -3.49
N LEU A 113 -0.91 -8.67 -4.22
CA LEU A 113 -1.71 -7.50 -3.89
C LEU A 113 -2.24 -7.71 -2.47
N ALA A 114 -1.54 -7.20 -1.47
CA ALA A 114 -1.97 -7.22 -0.07
C ALA A 114 -3.11 -6.22 0.16
N GLN A 115 -4.15 -6.26 -0.70
CA GLN A 115 -5.50 -5.95 -0.29
C GLN A 115 -5.73 -6.78 0.97
N CYS A 116 -5.71 -6.12 2.12
CA CYS A 116 -5.90 -6.77 3.40
C CYS A 116 -7.40 -7.07 3.54
N THR A 117 -7.86 -8.08 2.80
CA THR A 117 -9.16 -8.70 2.98
C THR A 117 -9.15 -9.45 4.30
N GLN A 118 -9.45 -8.71 5.38
CA GLN A 118 -9.83 -9.28 6.66
C GLN A 118 -11.10 -10.11 6.50
N TRP A 119 -10.94 -11.37 6.11
CA TRP A 119 -11.89 -12.46 6.34
C TRP A 119 -11.13 -13.73 6.69
N ARG A 120 -10.48 -13.73 7.85
CA ARG A 120 -10.49 -14.95 8.67
C ARG A 120 -11.85 -14.99 9.35
N LEU A 121 -12.72 -15.87 8.87
CA LEU A 121 -13.84 -16.37 9.66
C LEU A 121 -13.26 -17.14 10.84
N ALA A 122 -13.42 -16.60 12.04
CA ALA A 122 -13.29 -17.25 13.35
C ALA A 122 -14.02 -16.37 14.37
#